data_AF-A0A368W2E4-F1
#
_entry.id   AF-A0A368W2E4-F1
#
_cell.length_a   1.000
_cell.length_b   1.000
_cell.length_c   1.000
_cell.angle_alpha   90.00
_cell.angle_beta   90.00
_cell.angle_gamma   90.00
#
_symmetry.space_group_name_H-M   'P 1'
#
loop_
_entity.id
_entity.type
_entity.pdbx_description
1 polymer ?
#
loop_
_entity_poly.entity_id
_entity_poly.type
_entity_poly.pdbx_seq_one_letter_code
_entity_poly.pdbx_strand_id
1 'polypeptide(L)'
;MSMIDIHTHILPGLDDGAANWDETLNMARAAAAEGITTIIATPHHANGKYINTANEVEEHTKRVKEQLIAAGVPVTIMPGQEIRVHDDLLEAWDRQELLPLAASSYVLIEMPSSRIPRAMNELIHELRIMQLKPIIAHPERNAEIVEHPERLADLIREGAYAQVTTHSLLGGFGRRIEQSAWSLCSSGLIHIVSSDAHHLERRGFRLREAYNAIHERMGAEWESYFLSNAQCVVGNKPFGSMPIVTHTSRGVWKRLISYFQNT
;
A
#
# COMPACT_ATOMS: atom_id res chain seq x y z
N MET A 1 14.38 4.12 11.88
CA MET A 1 14.56 3.84 10.44
C MET A 1 13.98 5.01 9.65
N SER A 2 14.44 5.27 8.43
CA SER A 2 13.79 6.28 7.59
C SER A 2 12.41 5.77 7.13
N MET A 3 11.45 6.69 6.99
CA MET A 3 10.10 6.34 6.57
C MET A 3 10.00 6.40 5.05
N ILE A 4 9.46 5.34 4.46
CA ILE A 4 9.23 5.19 3.02
C ILE A 4 7.74 4.97 2.81
N ASP A 5 7.18 5.68 1.83
CA ASP A 5 5.81 5.50 1.41
C ASP A 5 5.77 4.88 0.02
N ILE A 6 5.18 3.69 -0.12
CA ILE A 6 5.23 2.93 -1.37
C ILE A 6 4.01 3.14 -2.28
N HIS A 7 3.01 3.91 -1.82
CA HIS A 7 1.75 4.11 -2.51
C HIS A 7 1.32 5.58 -2.38
N THR A 8 1.50 6.36 -3.45
CA THR A 8 1.13 7.79 -3.50
C THR A 8 0.75 8.24 -4.91
N HIS A 9 -0.15 9.22 -5.00
CA HIS A 9 -0.60 9.85 -6.24
C HIS A 9 -0.04 11.27 -6.32
N ILE A 10 1.28 11.38 -6.25
CA ILE A 10 2.00 12.66 -6.13
C ILE A 10 2.38 13.27 -7.49
N LEU A 11 2.36 12.49 -8.58
CA LEU A 11 2.75 12.99 -9.90
C LEU A 11 1.67 13.92 -10.47
N PRO A 12 2.06 15.12 -10.97
CA PRO A 12 1.10 16.13 -11.36
C PRO A 12 0.36 15.73 -12.64
N GLY A 13 -0.97 15.73 -12.58
CA GLY A 13 -1.87 15.64 -13.73
C GLY A 13 -2.02 14.25 -14.37
N LEU A 14 -1.54 13.19 -13.72
CA LEU A 14 -1.64 11.81 -14.25
C LEU A 14 -2.92 11.07 -13.83
N ASP A 15 -3.47 11.40 -12.67
CA ASP A 15 -4.70 10.79 -12.16
C ASP A 15 -5.48 11.74 -11.22
N ASP A 16 -6.24 11.20 -10.28
CA ASP A 16 -6.98 11.95 -9.25
C ASP A 16 -6.13 12.40 -8.04
N GLY A 17 -4.81 12.26 -8.12
CA GLY A 17 -3.85 12.83 -7.19
C GLY A 17 -3.58 14.33 -7.40
N ALA A 18 -2.31 14.71 -7.31
CA ALA A 18 -1.88 16.09 -7.50
C ALA A 18 -2.28 16.63 -8.89
N ALA A 19 -2.99 17.76 -8.95
CA ALA A 19 -3.44 18.32 -10.23
C ALA A 19 -2.32 19.03 -11.00
N ASN A 20 -1.31 19.55 -10.30
CA ASN A 20 -0.24 20.37 -10.86
C ASN A 20 1.02 20.36 -9.98
N TRP A 21 2.08 21.00 -10.47
CA TRP A 21 3.38 21.06 -9.78
C TRP A 21 3.30 21.68 -8.38
N ASP A 22 2.50 22.72 -8.17
CA ASP A 22 2.41 23.37 -6.85
C ASP A 22 1.82 22.42 -5.81
N GLU A 23 0.82 21.62 -6.20
CA GLU A 23 0.26 20.56 -5.35
C GLU A 23 1.28 19.45 -5.08
N THR A 24 2.00 18.96 -6.11
CA THR A 24 3.10 18.00 -5.94
C THR A 24 4.16 18.51 -4.97
N LEU A 25 4.58 19.77 -5.09
CA LEU A 25 5.58 20.39 -4.23
C LEU A 25 5.08 20.51 -2.78
N ASN A 26 3.82 20.88 -2.59
CA ASN A 26 3.20 20.95 -1.27
C ASN A 26 3.07 19.57 -0.63
N MET A 27 2.69 18.54 -1.40
CA MET A 27 2.68 17.15 -0.96
C MET A 27 4.07 16.67 -0.54
N ALA A 28 5.10 16.91 -1.36
CA ALA A 28 6.47 16.52 -1.03
C ALA A 28 7.00 17.20 0.24
N ARG A 29 6.67 18.49 0.45
CA ARG A 29 7.01 19.21 1.69
C ARG A 29 6.28 18.64 2.91
N ALA A 30 5.00 18.30 2.77
CA ALA A 30 4.24 17.66 3.86
C ALA A 30 4.80 16.28 4.21
N ALA A 31 5.16 15.48 3.21
CA ALA A 31 5.82 14.20 3.40
C ALA A 31 7.16 14.36 4.17
N ALA A 32 7.98 15.34 3.77
CA ALA A 32 9.22 15.66 4.48
C ALA A 32 8.96 16.04 5.95
N ALA A 33 7.93 16.84 6.23
CA ALA A 33 7.55 17.23 7.57
C ALA A 33 7.09 16.04 8.43
N GLU A 34 6.47 15.02 7.82
CA GLU A 34 6.15 13.74 8.45
C GLU A 34 7.36 12.80 8.62
N GLY A 35 8.52 13.16 8.07
CA GLY A 35 9.75 12.38 8.17
C GLY A 35 9.86 11.28 7.09
N ILE A 36 9.01 11.37 6.06
CA ILE A 36 9.11 10.53 4.86
C ILE A 36 10.30 11.03 4.05
N THR A 37 11.20 10.11 3.74
CA THR A 37 12.45 10.42 3.00
C THR A 37 12.42 9.91 1.58
N THR A 38 11.60 8.89 1.31
CA THR A 38 11.42 8.30 -0.02
C THR A 38 9.93 8.06 -0.26
N ILE A 39 9.49 8.42 -1.45
CA ILE A 39 8.14 8.17 -1.96
C ILE A 39 8.27 7.36 -3.25
N ILE A 40 7.45 6.32 -3.38
CA ILE A 40 7.18 5.70 -4.68
C ILE A 40 5.89 6.32 -5.21
N ALA A 41 5.99 6.93 -6.38
CA ALA A 41 4.82 7.44 -7.07
C ALA A 41 4.15 6.27 -7.78
N THR A 42 2.85 6.10 -7.56
CA THR A 42 2.06 4.97 -8.04
C THR A 42 0.77 5.47 -8.67
N PRO A 43 0.83 6.31 -9.71
CA PRO A 43 -0.38 6.75 -10.38
C PRO A 43 -1.16 5.54 -10.91
N HIS A 44 -2.47 5.71 -11.03
CA HIS A 44 -3.34 4.66 -11.55
C HIS A 44 -2.96 4.23 -12.97
N HIS A 45 -3.00 2.93 -13.23
CA HIS A 45 -2.94 2.36 -14.58
C HIS A 45 -4.13 1.44 -14.84
N ALA A 46 -4.78 1.63 -15.99
CA ALA A 46 -5.89 0.81 -16.49
C ALA A 46 -7.11 0.68 -15.55
N ASN A 47 -7.39 1.69 -14.72
CA ASN A 47 -8.52 1.66 -13.77
C ASN A 47 -9.90 1.97 -14.40
N GLY A 48 -9.96 2.08 -15.73
CA GLY A 48 -11.13 2.47 -16.52
C GLY A 48 -11.23 3.97 -16.80
N LYS A 49 -10.51 4.81 -16.05
CA LYS A 49 -10.45 6.27 -16.25
C LYS A 49 -9.08 6.75 -16.69
N TYR A 50 -8.01 6.16 -16.14
CA TYR A 50 -6.64 6.58 -16.38
C TYR A 50 -5.82 5.45 -17.01
N ILE A 51 -5.00 5.80 -17.99
CA ILE A 51 -4.04 4.93 -18.65
C ILE A 51 -2.73 5.70 -18.72
N ASN A 52 -1.87 5.50 -17.72
CA ASN A 52 -0.55 6.11 -17.65
C ASN A 52 0.49 5.04 -17.99
N THR A 53 1.21 5.16 -19.11
CA THR A 53 2.18 4.13 -19.52
C THR A 53 3.44 4.16 -18.65
N ALA A 54 4.21 3.06 -18.63
CA ALA A 54 5.49 3.01 -17.93
C ALA A 54 6.41 4.19 -18.28
N ASN A 55 6.62 4.43 -19.57
CA ASN A 55 7.50 5.52 -20.04
C ASN A 55 7.04 6.91 -19.56
N GLU A 56 5.73 7.18 -19.60
CA GLU A 56 5.17 8.45 -19.14
C GLU A 56 5.40 8.65 -17.63
N VAL A 57 5.17 7.62 -16.83
CA VAL A 57 5.38 7.66 -15.38
C VAL A 57 6.87 7.86 -15.03
N GLU A 58 7.78 7.20 -15.74
CA GLU A 58 9.22 7.38 -15.56
C GLU A 58 9.67 8.81 -15.90
N GLU A 59 9.20 9.36 -17.02
CA GLU A 59 9.52 10.72 -17.45
C GLU A 59 9.00 11.76 -16.44
N HIS A 60 7.73 11.63 -16.03
CA HIS A 60 7.14 12.51 -15.03
C HIS A 60 7.88 12.43 -13.70
N THR A 61 8.24 11.22 -13.26
CA THR A 61 8.98 11.01 -12.01
C THR A 61 10.36 11.64 -12.08
N LYS A 62 11.08 11.47 -13.19
CA LYS A 62 12.41 12.09 -13.40
C LYS A 62 12.32 13.61 -13.32
N ARG A 63 11.34 14.21 -14.00
CA ARG A 63 11.12 15.66 -13.98
C ARG A 63 10.79 16.16 -12.58
N VAL A 64 9.84 15.53 -11.89
CA VAL A 64 9.46 15.89 -10.51
C VAL A 64 10.67 15.76 -9.57
N LYS A 65 11.48 14.71 -9.70
CA LYS A 65 12.70 14.52 -8.92
C LYS A 65 13.68 15.69 -9.08
N GLU A 66 13.96 16.10 -10.31
CA GLU A 66 14.84 17.24 -10.61
C GLU A 66 14.29 18.55 -10.02
N GLN A 67 12.98 18.77 -10.14
CA GLN A 67 12.34 19.97 -9.59
C GLN A 67 12.33 19.99 -8.05
N LEU A 68 12.14 18.84 -7.39
CA LEU A 68 12.21 18.73 -5.93
C LEU A 68 13.63 19.00 -5.40
N ILE A 69 14.65 18.49 -6.10
CA ILE A 69 16.06 18.79 -5.80
C ILE A 69 16.32 20.29 -5.92
N ALA A 70 15.88 20.92 -7.02
CA ALA A 70 16.04 22.36 -7.23
C ALA A 70 15.30 23.19 -6.17
N ALA A 71 14.15 22.70 -5.68
CA ALA A 71 13.37 23.34 -4.63
C ALA A 71 13.89 23.05 -3.20
N GLY A 72 14.97 22.27 -3.05
CA GLY A 72 15.56 21.92 -1.76
C GLY A 72 14.68 21.04 -0.87
N VAL A 73 13.75 20.28 -1.45
CA VAL A 73 12.88 19.37 -0.69
C VAL A 73 13.61 18.05 -0.44
N PRO A 74 13.80 17.63 0.83
CA PRO A 74 14.62 16.45 1.17
C PRO A 74 13.84 15.14 1.03
N VAL A 75 13.16 14.94 -0.10
CA VAL A 75 12.41 13.72 -0.42
C VAL A 75 12.90 13.18 -1.76
N THR A 76 13.23 11.89 -1.78
CA THR A 76 13.51 11.18 -3.03
C THR A 76 12.21 10.60 -3.57
N ILE A 77 11.90 10.83 -4.84
CA ILE A 77 10.80 10.19 -5.53
C ILE A 77 11.31 9.08 -6.46
N MET A 78 10.60 7.96 -6.50
CA MET A 78 10.89 6.78 -7.33
C MET A 78 9.64 6.39 -8.13
N PRO A 79 9.79 5.82 -9.34
CA PRO A 79 8.65 5.47 -10.18
C PRO A 79 8.02 4.15 -9.74
N GLY A 80 6.75 3.98 -10.08
CA GLY A 80 5.94 2.79 -9.86
C GLY A 80 4.52 3.04 -10.39
N GLN A 81 3.63 2.07 -10.29
CA GLN A 81 2.23 2.23 -10.70
C GLN A 81 1.32 1.50 -9.71
N GLU A 82 0.10 2.01 -9.54
CA GLU A 82 -1.01 1.22 -9.02
C GLU A 82 -1.76 0.62 -10.21
N ILE A 83 -1.56 -0.68 -10.45
CA ILE A 83 -2.06 -1.37 -11.64
C ILE A 83 -3.39 -2.04 -11.32
N ARG A 84 -4.47 -1.58 -11.96
CA ARG A 84 -5.77 -2.27 -11.85
C ARG A 84 -5.69 -3.65 -12.50
N VAL A 85 -6.19 -4.68 -11.82
CA VAL A 85 -6.34 -6.02 -12.42
C VAL A 85 -7.24 -5.96 -13.66
N HIS A 86 -6.73 -6.46 -14.77
CA HIS A 86 -7.41 -6.56 -16.06
C HIS A 86 -6.85 -7.75 -16.85
N ASP A 87 -7.57 -8.17 -17.90
CA ASP A 87 -7.29 -9.43 -18.61
C ASP A 87 -5.97 -9.42 -19.40
N ASP A 88 -5.46 -8.25 -19.80
CA ASP A 88 -4.23 -8.07 -20.59
C ASP A 88 -2.99 -7.75 -19.71
N LEU A 89 -3.09 -7.89 -18.39
CA LEU A 89 -2.04 -7.44 -17.46
C LEU A 89 -0.70 -8.15 -17.69
N LEU A 90 -0.72 -9.47 -17.91
CA LEU A 90 0.51 -10.26 -18.10
C LEU A 90 1.17 -9.92 -19.43
N GLU A 91 0.38 -9.80 -20.49
CA GLU A 91 0.86 -9.41 -21.81
C GLU A 91 1.37 -7.96 -21.82
N ALA A 92 0.69 -7.03 -21.14
CA ALA A 92 1.15 -5.65 -20.97
C ALA A 92 2.48 -5.59 -20.19
N TRP A 93 2.69 -6.49 -19.24
CA TRP A 93 3.97 -6.64 -18.56
C TRP A 93 5.08 -7.08 -19.53
N ASP A 94 4.84 -8.11 -20.33
CA ASP A 94 5.80 -8.60 -21.34
C ASP A 94 6.14 -7.55 -22.40
N ARG A 95 5.17 -6.68 -22.73
CA ARG A 95 5.37 -5.52 -23.63
C ARG A 95 6.09 -4.34 -22.97
N GLN A 96 6.49 -4.45 -21.70
CA GLN A 96 7.15 -3.39 -20.92
C GLN A 96 6.30 -2.12 -20.77
N GLU A 97 4.97 -2.27 -20.74
CA GLU A 97 4.03 -1.15 -20.60
C GLU A 97 3.72 -0.80 -19.13
N LEU A 98 4.14 -1.68 -18.21
CA LEU A 98 3.90 -1.61 -16.77
C LEU A 98 5.21 -1.42 -15.98
N LEU A 99 5.11 -0.81 -14.80
CA LEU A 99 6.23 -0.57 -13.89
C LEU A 99 6.05 -1.34 -12.57
N PRO A 100 7.12 -1.99 -12.08
CA PRO A 100 7.21 -2.34 -10.67
C PRO A 100 7.44 -1.09 -9.81
N LEU A 101 7.28 -1.25 -8.51
CA LEU A 101 7.65 -0.24 -7.52
C LEU A 101 9.18 -0.09 -7.48
N ALA A 102 9.68 1.13 -7.68
CA ALA A 102 11.08 1.50 -7.46
C ALA A 102 12.11 0.62 -8.20
N ALA A 103 11.80 0.19 -9.43
CA ALA A 103 12.63 -0.73 -10.22
C ALA A 103 13.00 -2.04 -9.48
N SER A 104 12.10 -2.50 -8.59
CA SER A 104 12.22 -3.74 -7.85
C SER A 104 11.43 -4.88 -8.50
N SER A 105 11.30 -6.02 -7.82
CA SER A 105 10.39 -7.11 -8.20
C SER A 105 8.97 -6.94 -7.66
N TYR A 106 8.70 -5.89 -6.86
CA TYR A 106 7.40 -5.68 -6.24
C TYR A 106 6.45 -4.92 -7.16
N VAL A 107 5.21 -5.40 -7.28
CA VAL A 107 4.19 -4.82 -8.16
C VAL A 107 2.95 -4.52 -7.35
N LEU A 108 2.45 -3.28 -7.40
CA LEU A 108 1.25 -2.88 -6.67
C LEU A 108 0.02 -3.10 -7.55
N ILE A 109 -0.89 -3.95 -7.07
CA ILE A 109 -2.05 -4.41 -7.81
C ILE A 109 -3.33 -4.01 -7.10
N GLU A 110 -4.21 -3.34 -7.82
CA GLU A 110 -5.51 -2.89 -7.33
C GLU A 110 -6.63 -3.81 -7.85
N MET A 111 -7.50 -4.25 -6.95
CA MET A 111 -8.72 -4.99 -7.32
C MET A 111 -9.91 -4.04 -7.45
N PRO A 112 -10.97 -4.42 -8.19
CA PRO A 112 -12.25 -3.73 -8.09
C PRO A 112 -12.74 -3.68 -6.64
N SER A 113 -13.18 -2.52 -6.16
CA SER A 113 -13.58 -2.33 -4.75
C SER A 113 -14.72 -3.25 -4.27
N SER A 114 -15.50 -3.81 -5.19
CA SER A 114 -16.67 -4.65 -4.87
C SER A 114 -16.36 -6.14 -4.70
N ARG A 115 -15.26 -6.65 -5.27
CA ARG A 115 -15.02 -8.10 -5.37
C ARG A 115 -13.58 -8.45 -5.63
N ILE A 116 -13.22 -9.71 -5.41
CA ILE A 116 -11.96 -10.30 -5.85
C ILE A 116 -12.17 -10.87 -7.27
N PRO A 117 -11.33 -10.52 -8.25
CA PRO A 117 -11.38 -11.13 -9.58
C PRO A 117 -11.26 -12.66 -9.49
N ARG A 118 -12.02 -13.40 -10.32
CA ARG A 118 -12.02 -14.88 -10.27
C ARG A 118 -10.64 -15.48 -10.55
N ALA A 119 -9.91 -14.90 -11.50
CA ALA A 119 -8.57 -15.33 -11.90
C ALA A 119 -7.45 -14.78 -11.00
N MET A 120 -7.76 -14.20 -9.82
CA MET A 120 -6.75 -13.54 -9.00
C MET A 120 -5.66 -14.51 -8.49
N ASN A 121 -6.03 -15.75 -8.12
CA ASN A 121 -5.04 -16.75 -7.70
C ASN A 121 -4.10 -17.13 -8.85
N GLU A 122 -4.65 -17.36 -10.05
CA GLU A 122 -3.88 -17.66 -11.26
C GLU A 122 -2.95 -16.50 -11.61
N LEU A 123 -3.44 -15.26 -11.55
CA LEU A 123 -2.63 -14.06 -11.76
C LEU A 123 -1.46 -13.97 -10.77
N ILE A 124 -1.70 -14.19 -9.47
CA ILE A 124 -0.63 -14.18 -8.46
C ILE A 124 0.40 -15.27 -8.75
N HIS A 125 -0.06 -16.46 -9.14
CA HIS A 125 0.80 -17.58 -9.49
C HIS A 125 1.73 -17.24 -10.67
N GLU A 126 1.17 -16.73 -11.77
CA GLU A 126 1.94 -16.34 -12.96
C GLU A 126 2.94 -15.23 -12.65
N LEU A 127 2.53 -14.18 -11.92
CA LEU A 127 3.45 -13.11 -11.50
C LEU A 127 4.63 -13.66 -10.69
N ARG A 128 4.41 -14.67 -9.83
CA ARG A 128 5.50 -15.31 -9.09
C ARG A 128 6.43 -16.14 -9.96
N ILE A 129 5.90 -16.83 -10.98
CA ILE A 129 6.73 -17.53 -11.99
C ILE A 129 7.64 -16.52 -12.70
N MET A 130 7.12 -15.33 -13.00
CA MET A 130 7.86 -14.19 -13.56
C MET A 130 8.81 -13.52 -12.55
N GLN A 131 8.97 -14.09 -11.35
CA GLN A 131 9.80 -13.57 -10.25
C GLN A 131 9.33 -12.21 -9.71
N LEU A 132 8.08 -11.86 -9.93
CA LEU A 132 7.43 -10.69 -9.38
C LEU A 132 6.76 -11.01 -8.03
N LYS A 133 6.57 -9.96 -7.24
CA LYS A 133 6.04 -10.01 -5.88
C LYS A 133 4.81 -9.11 -5.81
N PRO A 134 3.60 -9.65 -6.06
CA PRO A 134 2.39 -8.84 -6.07
C PRO A 134 2.08 -8.34 -4.66
N ILE A 135 1.81 -7.04 -4.54
CA ILE A 135 1.28 -6.37 -3.34
C ILE A 135 -0.14 -5.94 -3.68
N ILE A 136 -1.12 -6.48 -2.95
CA ILE A 136 -2.52 -6.08 -3.09
C ILE A 136 -2.69 -4.72 -2.39
N ALA A 137 -3.12 -3.72 -3.15
CA ALA A 137 -3.45 -2.39 -2.66
C ALA A 137 -4.73 -2.41 -1.82
N HIS A 138 -4.67 -1.78 -0.65
CA HIS A 138 -5.78 -1.46 0.26
C HIS A 138 -6.91 -2.50 0.36
N PRO A 139 -6.60 -3.79 0.66
CA PRO A 139 -7.60 -4.85 0.69
C PRO A 139 -8.69 -4.62 1.75
N GLU A 140 -8.45 -3.79 2.76
CA GLU A 140 -9.45 -3.39 3.76
C GLU A 140 -10.60 -2.54 3.17
N ARG A 141 -10.44 -2.03 1.95
CA ARG A 141 -11.45 -1.28 1.19
C ARG A 141 -12.23 -2.17 0.21
N ASN A 142 -11.84 -3.42 0.03
CA ASN A 142 -12.52 -4.37 -0.85
C ASN A 142 -13.71 -5.03 -0.12
N ALA A 143 -14.92 -4.88 -0.65
CA ALA A 143 -16.15 -5.35 0.01
C ALA A 143 -16.16 -6.86 0.26
N GLU A 144 -15.68 -7.68 -0.68
CA GLU A 144 -15.59 -9.13 -0.52
C GLU A 144 -14.59 -9.50 0.58
N ILE A 145 -13.44 -8.83 0.66
CA ILE A 145 -12.45 -9.07 1.73
C ILE A 145 -12.96 -8.63 3.09
N VAL A 146 -13.68 -7.51 3.16
CA VAL A 146 -14.29 -7.02 4.41
C VAL A 146 -15.29 -8.04 4.97
N GLU A 147 -16.00 -8.77 4.10
CA GLU A 147 -16.97 -9.80 4.48
C GLU A 147 -16.32 -11.17 4.69
N HIS A 148 -15.29 -11.48 3.91
CA HIS A 148 -14.61 -12.77 3.82
C HIS A 148 -13.08 -12.61 3.88
N PRO A 149 -12.50 -12.24 5.03
CA PRO A 149 -11.05 -11.97 5.16
C PRO A 149 -10.18 -13.21 4.87
N GLU A 150 -10.72 -14.42 5.00
CA GLU A 150 -10.07 -15.67 4.62
C GLU A 150 -9.66 -15.71 3.14
N ARG A 151 -10.38 -14.98 2.28
CA ARG A 151 -10.07 -14.88 0.86
C ARG A 151 -8.75 -14.15 0.62
N LEU A 152 -8.45 -13.12 1.42
CA LEU A 152 -7.14 -12.46 1.38
C LEU A 152 -6.04 -13.42 1.87
N ALA A 153 -6.33 -14.25 2.87
CA ALA A 153 -5.40 -15.26 3.35
C ALA A 153 -5.08 -16.31 2.28
N ASP A 154 -6.02 -16.66 1.40
CA ASP A 154 -5.76 -17.51 0.23
C ASP A 154 -4.75 -16.85 -0.72
N LEU A 155 -4.95 -15.58 -1.07
CA LEU A 155 -4.05 -14.84 -1.96
C LEU A 155 -2.64 -14.71 -1.38
N ILE A 156 -2.53 -14.49 -0.06
CA ILE A 156 -1.23 -14.44 0.63
C ILE A 156 -0.55 -15.81 0.64
N ARG A 157 -1.31 -16.90 0.83
CA ARG A 157 -0.77 -18.26 0.73
C ARG A 157 -0.27 -18.58 -0.69
N GLU A 158 -0.92 -18.04 -1.72
CA GLU A 158 -0.45 -18.11 -3.10
C GLU A 158 0.79 -17.21 -3.34
N GLY A 159 1.19 -16.40 -2.36
CA GLY A 159 2.45 -15.65 -2.34
C GLY A 159 2.31 -14.15 -2.65
N ALA A 160 1.10 -13.60 -2.56
CA ALA A 160 0.91 -12.16 -2.53
C ALA A 160 1.22 -11.54 -1.17
N TYR A 161 1.49 -10.24 -1.19
CA TYR A 161 1.56 -9.36 -0.04
C TYR A 161 0.37 -8.40 -0.03
N ALA A 162 0.22 -7.62 1.03
CA ALA A 162 -0.88 -6.67 1.16
C ALA A 162 -0.43 -5.37 1.83
N GLN A 163 -0.94 -4.26 1.32
CA GLN A 163 -0.68 -2.92 1.83
C GLN A 163 -1.96 -2.29 2.38
N VAL A 164 -1.95 -1.86 3.64
CA VAL A 164 -3.08 -1.16 4.28
C VAL A 164 -2.89 0.35 4.22
N THR A 165 -3.98 1.10 4.01
CA THR A 165 -3.92 2.56 3.92
C THR A 165 -3.95 3.25 5.30
N THR A 166 -3.13 4.30 5.49
CA THR A 166 -3.06 5.06 6.76
C THR A 166 -4.42 5.60 7.19
N HIS A 167 -5.19 6.16 6.25
CA HIS A 167 -6.52 6.70 6.51
C HIS A 167 -7.52 5.61 6.95
N SER A 168 -7.35 4.37 6.49
CA SER A 168 -8.14 3.25 6.96
C SER A 168 -7.88 2.96 8.44
N LEU A 169 -6.61 2.89 8.85
CA LEU A 169 -6.22 2.64 10.25
C LEU A 169 -6.64 3.77 11.20
N LEU A 170 -6.70 5.01 10.70
CA LEU A 170 -6.99 6.21 11.48
C LEU A 170 -8.45 6.67 11.37
N GLY A 171 -9.35 5.82 10.84
CA GLY A 171 -10.79 6.10 10.80
C GLY A 171 -11.26 7.07 9.71
N GLY A 172 -10.37 7.50 8.80
CA GLY A 172 -10.66 8.48 7.75
C GLY A 172 -11.71 8.03 6.72
N PHE A 173 -11.87 6.71 6.53
CA PHE A 173 -12.91 6.15 5.64
C PHE A 173 -14.11 5.56 6.40
N GLY A 174 -14.22 5.85 7.70
CA GLY A 174 -15.32 5.41 8.56
C GLY A 174 -15.06 4.10 9.29
N ARG A 175 -15.91 3.84 10.29
CA ARG A 175 -15.68 2.83 11.32
C ARG A 175 -15.59 1.39 10.80
N ARG A 176 -16.35 1.04 9.76
CA ARG A 176 -16.32 -0.33 9.18
C ARG A 176 -14.96 -0.64 8.57
N ILE A 177 -14.40 0.32 7.81
CA ILE A 177 -13.09 0.18 7.17
C ILE A 177 -11.99 0.19 8.23
N GLU A 178 -12.08 1.04 9.26
CA GLU A 178 -11.13 1.03 10.38
C GLU A 178 -11.09 -0.34 11.09
N GLN A 179 -12.25 -0.92 11.38
CA GLN A 179 -12.32 -2.24 11.99
C GLN A 179 -11.72 -3.33 11.10
N SER A 180 -12.01 -3.30 9.79
CA SER A 180 -11.41 -4.23 8.84
C SER A 180 -9.88 -4.08 8.80
N ALA A 181 -9.37 -2.85 8.67
CA ALA A 181 -7.93 -2.55 8.64
C ALA A 181 -7.20 -3.13 9.86
N TRP A 182 -7.69 -2.85 11.08
CA TRP A 182 -7.08 -3.37 12.30
C TRP A 182 -7.23 -4.89 12.45
N SER A 183 -8.34 -5.47 11.98
CA SER A 183 -8.54 -6.92 11.97
C SER A 183 -7.51 -7.60 11.07
N LEU A 184 -7.33 -7.11 9.83
CA LEU A 184 -6.37 -7.66 8.88
C LEU A 184 -4.93 -7.54 9.40
N CYS A 185 -4.56 -6.39 10.00
CA CYS A 185 -3.26 -6.23 10.65
C CYS A 185 -3.07 -7.24 11.80
N SER A 186 -4.05 -7.35 12.69
CA SER A 186 -3.97 -8.25 13.85
C SER A 186 -4.00 -9.74 13.47
N SER A 187 -4.51 -10.08 12.30
CA SER A 187 -4.49 -11.45 11.76
C SER A 187 -3.22 -11.76 10.97
N GLY A 188 -2.26 -10.83 10.88
CA GLY A 188 -1.03 -11.02 10.10
C GLY A 188 -1.25 -11.07 8.59
N LEU A 189 -2.34 -10.48 8.09
CA LEU A 189 -2.64 -10.44 6.66
C LEU A 189 -2.08 -9.20 5.97
N ILE A 190 -1.61 -8.21 6.72
CA ILE A 190 -1.00 -6.99 6.19
C ILE A 190 0.52 -7.06 6.32
N HIS A 191 1.22 -6.58 5.30
CA HIS A 191 2.67 -6.62 5.19
C HIS A 191 3.29 -5.23 5.10
N ILE A 192 2.53 -4.23 4.66
CA ILE A 192 3.00 -2.87 4.40
C ILE A 192 1.93 -1.86 4.82
N VAL A 193 2.37 -0.69 5.27
CA VAL A 193 1.52 0.47 5.57
C VAL A 193 1.95 1.60 4.65
N SER A 194 1.00 2.24 3.97
CA SER A 194 1.27 3.34 3.03
C SER A 194 0.13 4.33 3.02
N SER A 195 0.39 5.55 2.56
CA SER A 195 -0.59 6.62 2.69
C SER A 195 -1.73 6.55 1.70
N ASP A 196 -1.45 6.11 0.47
CA ASP A 196 -2.38 6.25 -0.66
C ASP A 196 -2.82 7.73 -0.77
N ALA A 197 -1.85 8.63 -0.57
CA ALA A 197 -2.06 10.08 -0.53
C ALA A 197 -2.34 10.63 -1.93
N HIS A 198 -3.40 11.44 -2.02
CA HIS A 198 -3.80 12.12 -3.25
C HIS A 198 -3.67 13.64 -3.15
N HIS A 199 -3.91 14.20 -1.96
CA HIS A 199 -3.85 15.65 -1.71
C HIS A 199 -3.89 15.95 -0.20
N LEU A 200 -3.37 17.11 0.21
CA LEU A 200 -3.13 17.41 1.63
C LEU A 200 -4.37 17.45 2.53
N GLU A 201 -5.51 17.93 2.04
CA GLU A 201 -6.66 18.24 2.89
C GLU A 201 -7.54 17.04 3.26
N ARG A 202 -7.80 16.12 2.32
CA ARG A 202 -8.75 15.00 2.56
C ARG A 202 -8.09 13.63 2.53
N ARG A 203 -6.98 13.47 1.81
CA ARG A 203 -6.24 12.20 1.65
C ARG A 203 -4.73 12.47 1.70
N GLY A 204 -4.27 12.95 2.86
CA GLY A 204 -2.86 13.26 3.11
C GLY A 204 -2.02 12.02 3.44
N PHE A 205 -0.81 12.21 3.99
CA PHE A 205 0.10 11.09 4.28
C PHE A 205 -0.29 10.35 5.56
N ARG A 206 -0.29 11.05 6.71
CA ARG A 206 -0.61 10.51 8.04
C ARG A 206 0.16 9.24 8.41
N LEU A 207 1.35 9.08 7.86
CA LEU A 207 2.14 7.86 7.98
C LEU A 207 2.80 7.78 9.36
N ARG A 208 3.31 8.92 9.88
CA ARG A 208 3.83 8.99 11.26
C ARG A 208 2.76 8.67 12.29
N GLU A 209 1.56 9.23 12.12
CA GLU A 209 0.44 8.99 13.02
C GLU A 209 0.00 7.51 12.98
N ALA A 210 -0.08 6.92 11.79
CA ALA A 210 -0.40 5.50 11.64
C ALA A 210 0.64 4.60 12.31
N TYR A 211 1.93 4.88 12.15
CA TYR A 211 2.99 4.13 12.84
C TYR A 211 2.93 4.26 14.36
N ASN A 212 2.63 5.45 14.89
CA ASN A 212 2.40 5.62 16.33
C ASN A 212 1.21 4.78 16.81
N ALA A 213 0.09 4.77 16.08
CA ALA A 213 -1.06 3.95 16.43
C ALA A 213 -0.74 2.43 16.38
N ILE A 214 0.07 1.99 15.41
CA ILE A 214 0.54 0.61 15.32
C ILE A 214 1.44 0.27 16.52
N HIS A 215 2.37 1.15 16.86
CA HIS A 215 3.23 0.98 18.03
C HIS A 215 2.40 0.81 19.31
N GLU A 216 1.41 1.68 19.51
CA GLU A 216 0.56 1.65 20.71
C GLU A 216 -0.32 0.40 20.78
N ARG A 217 -0.89 -0.05 19.66
CA ARG A 217 -1.85 -1.17 19.63
C ARG A 217 -1.21 -2.55 19.47
N MET A 218 -0.12 -2.63 18.71
CA MET A 218 0.52 -3.88 18.31
C MET A 218 1.95 -4.02 18.84
N GLY A 219 2.59 -2.92 19.26
CA GLY A 219 3.95 -2.91 19.80
C GLY A 219 5.03 -2.55 18.78
N ALA A 220 6.22 -2.26 19.30
CA ALA A 220 7.38 -1.80 18.53
C ALA A 220 7.87 -2.81 17.46
N GLU A 221 7.65 -4.11 17.67
CA GLU A 221 8.04 -5.14 16.72
C GLU A 221 7.24 -5.04 15.40
N TRP A 222 5.94 -4.75 15.50
CA TRP A 222 5.07 -4.55 14.32
C TRP A 222 5.38 -3.25 13.59
N GLU A 223 5.62 -2.17 14.33
CA GLU A 223 6.09 -0.91 13.73
C GLU A 223 7.39 -1.13 12.94
N SER A 224 8.38 -1.80 13.56
CA SER A 224 9.67 -2.12 12.93
C SER A 224 9.51 -3.02 11.70
N TYR A 225 8.63 -4.03 11.79
CA TYR A 225 8.33 -4.93 10.66
C TYR A 225 7.81 -4.18 9.44
N PHE A 226 6.79 -3.31 9.62
CA PHE A 226 6.23 -2.53 8.52
C PHE A 226 7.22 -1.51 7.95
N LEU A 227 7.97 -0.80 8.81
CA LEU A 227 9.03 0.11 8.36
C LEU A 227 10.12 -0.62 7.56
N SER A 228 10.53 -1.79 8.03
CA SER A 228 11.54 -2.62 7.35
C SER A 228 11.04 -3.15 6.01
N ASN A 229 9.78 -3.55 5.90
CA ASN A 229 9.23 -4.06 4.64
C ASN A 229 9.16 -2.98 3.56
N ALA A 230 8.83 -1.73 3.91
CA ALA A 230 8.90 -0.62 2.95
C ALA A 230 10.33 -0.38 2.43
N GLN A 231 11.35 -0.56 3.28
CA GLN A 231 12.76 -0.53 2.88
C GLN A 231 13.12 -1.72 1.97
N CYS A 232 12.54 -2.90 2.23
CA CYS A 232 12.75 -4.09 1.41
C CYS A 232 12.19 -3.92 -0.01
N VAL A 233 11.05 -3.23 -0.17
CA VAL A 233 10.50 -2.88 -1.49
C VAL A 233 11.51 -2.07 -2.30
N VAL A 234 11.96 -0.94 -1.75
CA VAL A 234 12.95 -0.07 -2.43
C VAL A 234 14.29 -0.77 -2.65
N GLY A 235 14.73 -1.60 -1.70
CA GLY A 235 15.97 -2.37 -1.81
C GLY A 235 15.88 -3.65 -2.63
N ASN A 236 14.71 -3.98 -3.18
CA ASN A 236 14.41 -5.25 -3.84
C ASN A 236 14.81 -6.51 -3.03
N LYS A 237 14.61 -6.46 -1.70
CA LYS A 237 14.93 -7.56 -0.77
C LYS A 237 13.66 -8.30 -0.35
N PRO A 238 13.71 -9.59 -0.02
CA PRO A 238 12.57 -10.28 0.58
C PRO A 238 12.21 -9.68 1.94
N PHE A 239 10.94 -9.80 2.35
CA PHE A 239 10.47 -9.37 3.67
C PHE A 239 11.03 -10.24 4.79
N GLY A 240 11.17 -9.64 5.96
CA GLY A 240 11.59 -10.33 7.17
C GLY A 240 10.51 -11.25 7.74
N SER A 241 10.83 -11.92 8.85
CA SER A 241 9.85 -12.71 9.59
C SER A 241 8.81 -11.79 10.24
N MET A 242 7.55 -12.15 10.08
CA MET A 242 6.44 -11.45 10.71
C MET A 242 6.51 -11.62 12.24
N PRO A 243 6.29 -10.54 13.03
CA PRO A 243 6.22 -10.64 14.48
C PRO A 243 5.08 -11.56 14.92
N ILE A 244 5.22 -12.14 16.11
CA ILE A 244 4.13 -12.90 16.71
C ILE A 244 3.04 -11.91 17.15
N VAL A 245 1.79 -12.21 16.79
CA VAL A 245 0.64 -11.48 17.33
C VAL A 245 0.52 -11.81 18.81
N THR A 246 1.13 -10.98 19.66
CA THR A 246 0.90 -11.07 21.11
C THR A 246 -0.35 -10.26 21.42
N HIS A 247 -1.47 -10.95 21.63
CA HIS A 247 -2.64 -10.29 22.22
C HIS A 247 -2.25 -9.82 23.62
N THR A 248 -1.98 -8.52 23.78
CA THR A 248 -1.92 -7.93 25.11
C THR A 248 -3.30 -8.09 25.73
N SER A 249 -3.40 -9.07 26.62
CA SER A 249 -4.60 -9.45 27.33
C SER A 249 -5.04 -8.33 28.26
N ARG A 250 -5.75 -7.34 27.74
CA ARG A 250 -6.57 -6.40 28.50
C ARG A 250 -7.91 -6.20 27.80
N GLY A 251 -8.75 -7.24 27.80
CA GLY A 251 -10.20 -7.04 27.63
C GLY A 251 -10.96 -8.07 26.78
N VAL A 252 -10.31 -8.75 25.83
CA VAL A 252 -11.04 -9.59 24.85
C VAL A 252 -11.30 -11.01 25.37
N TRP A 253 -10.37 -11.60 26.14
CA TRP A 253 -10.48 -12.98 26.63
C TRP A 253 -11.62 -13.21 27.64
N LYS A 254 -12.14 -12.17 28.30
CA LYS A 254 -13.30 -12.32 29.21
C LYS A 254 -14.65 -12.45 28.50
N ARG A 255 -14.75 -12.06 27.22
CA ARG A 255 -16.01 -12.11 26.45
C ARG A 255 -16.21 -13.41 25.67
N LEU A 256 -15.13 -14.09 25.28
CA LEU A 256 -15.22 -15.34 24.54
C LEU A 256 -15.51 -16.55 25.44
N ILE A 257 -15.01 -16.55 26.69
CA ILE A 257 -15.28 -17.67 27.62
C ILE A 257 -16.74 -17.67 28.13
N SER A 258 -17.40 -16.51 28.22
CA SER A 258 -18.80 -16.46 28.67
C SER A 258 -19.81 -16.96 27.63
N TYR A 259 -19.39 -17.13 26.37
CA TYR A 259 -20.26 -17.64 25.30
C TYR A 259 -20.26 -19.17 25.23
N PHE A 260 -19.19 -19.83 25.71
CA PHE A 260 -19.04 -21.29 25.71
C PHE A 260 -19.36 -21.96 27.06
N GLN A 261 -19.82 -21.19 28.06
CA GLN A 261 -20.26 -21.72 29.36
C GLN A 261 -21.79 -21.63 29.58
N ASN A 262 -22.55 -21.15 28.59
CA ASN A 262 -24.01 -21.00 28.65
C ASN A 262 -24.76 -21.65 27.47
N THR A 263 -24.25 -22.78 26.98
CA THR A 263 -24.97 -23.76 26.15
C THR A 263 -24.63 -25.15 26.66
#